data_AF-A0A644ZL12-F1
#
_entry.id   AF-A0A644ZL12-F1
#
_cell.length_a   1.000
_cell.length_b   1.000
_cell.length_c   1.000
_cell.angle_alpha   90.00
_cell.angle_beta   90.00
_cell.angle_gamma   90.00
#
_symmetry.space_group_name_H-M   'P 1'
#
loop_
_entity.id
_entity.type
_entity.pdbx_description
1 polymer ?
#
loop_
_entity_poly.entity_id
_entity_poly.type
_entity_poly.pdbx_seq_one_letter_code
_entity_poly.pdbx_strand_id
1 'polypeptide(L)' 'MTYTCEDCGFLFRRAGAITVCPSCEKSRIRSATEEEAQRLQTLLEQEKTALLKENRPK' A
#
# COMPACT_ATOMS: atom_id res chain seq x y z
N MET A 1 8.90 -2.96 2.77
CA MET A 1 8.66 -3.61 1.47
C MET A 1 7.17 -3.50 1.13
N THR A 2 6.80 -3.53 -0.15
CA THR A 2 5.39 -3.55 -0.56
C THR A 2 4.94 -4.99 -0.74
N TYR A 3 3.77 -5.31 -0.22
CA TYR A 3 3.19 -6.64 -0.24
C TYR A 3 1.80 -6.60 -0.88
N THR A 4 1.45 -7.70 -1.54
CA THR A 4 0.16 -7.91 -2.19
C THR A 4 -0.46 -9.17 -1.58
N CYS A 5 -1.70 -9.07 -1.12
CA CYS A 5 -2.48 -10.25 -0.76
C CYS A 5 -3.09 -10.87 -2.01
N GLU A 6 -2.87 -12.17 -2.23
CA GLU A 6 -3.40 -12.86 -3.41
C GLU A 6 -4.90 -13.20 -3.27
N ASP A 7 -5.43 -13.25 -2.05
CA ASP A 7 -6.84 -13.55 -1.81
C ASP A 7 -7.76 -12.35 -2.03
N CYS A 8 -7.34 -11.16 -1.59
CA CYS A 8 -8.18 -9.96 -1.63
C CYS A 8 -7.62 -8.86 -2.54
N GLY A 9 -6.42 -9.04 -3.10
CA GLY A 9 -5.75 -8.02 -3.92
C GLY A 9 -5.23 -6.82 -3.14
N PHE A 10 -5.26 -6.86 -1.80
CA PHE A 10 -4.88 -5.71 -0.99
C PHE A 10 -3.37 -5.46 -1.05
N LEU A 11 -3.01 -4.24 -1.48
CA LEU A 11 -1.64 -3.74 -1.63
C LEU A 11 -1.30 -2.84 -0.44
N PHE A 12 -0.22 -3.14 0.26
CA PHE A 12 0.19 -2.37 1.43
C PHE A 12 1.70 -2.36 1.63
N ARG A 13 2.18 -1.31 2.30
CA ARG A 13 3.60 -1.16 2.65
C ARG A 13 3.80 -1.49 4.13
N ARG A 14 4.76 -2.36 4.45
CA ARG A 14 5.13 -2.66 5.84
C ARG A 14 6.65 -2.71 6.00
N ALA A 15 7.12 -2.23 7.15
CA ALA A 15 8.51 -2.37 7.59
C ALA A 15 8.56 -3.49 8.63
N GLY A 16 8.92 -4.70 8.22
CA GLY A 16 9.02 -5.87 9.09
C GLY A 16 8.40 -7.12 8.50
N ALA A 17 8.51 -8.22 9.25
CA ALA A 17 7.92 -9.50 8.89
C ALA A 17 6.38 -9.39 8.90
N ILE A 18 5.75 -9.97 7.90
CA ILE A 18 4.30 -10.12 7.86
C ILE A 18 3.91 -11.56 7.56
N THR A 19 2.98 -12.08 8.35
CA THR A 19 2.48 -13.45 8.26
C THR A 19 1.01 -13.50 7.85
N VAL A 20 0.26 -12.42 8.06
CA VAL A 20 -1.19 -12.32 7.76
C VAL A 20 -1.54 -10.98 7.13
N CYS A 21 -2.47 -11.00 6.18
CA CYS A 21 -2.97 -9.81 5.51
C CYS A 21 -3.73 -8.95 6.52
N PRO A 22 -3.44 -7.65 6.63
CA PRO A 22 -4.14 -6.77 7.58
C PRO A 22 -5.60 -6.47 7.19
N SER A 23 -6.02 -6.84 5.98
CA SER A 23 -7.38 -6.57 5.46
C SER A 23 -8.30 -7.80 5.57
N CYS A 24 -7.83 -8.97 5.16
CA CYS A 24 -8.63 -10.20 5.16
C CYS A 24 -8.13 -11.29 6.12
N GLU A 25 -7.06 -11.01 6.88
CA GLU A 25 -6.46 -11.89 7.90
C GLU A 25 -5.91 -13.22 7.36
N LYS A 26 -5.88 -13.39 6.04
CA LYS A 26 -5.31 -14.58 5.37
C LYS A 26 -3.80 -14.50 5.23
N SER A 27 -3.14 -15.65 5.18
CA SER A 27 -1.68 -15.78 5.12
C SER A 27 -1.10 -15.79 3.69
N ARG A 28 -1.92 -15.75 2.63
CA ARG A 28 -1.41 -15.67 1.25
C ARG A 28 -1.01 -14.24 0.90
N ILE A 29 0.21 -13.90 1.26
CA ILE A 29 0.84 -12.62 0.97
C ILE A 29 2.11 -12.89 0.18
N ARG A 30 2.25 -12.17 -0.92
CA ARG A 30 3.47 -12.15 -1.71
C ARG A 30 4.08 -10.76 -1.71
N SER A 31 5.35 -10.67 -2.04
CA SER A 31 5.96 -9.38 -2.41
C SER A 31 5.23 -8.83 -3.63
N ALA A 32 4.90 -7.54 -3.59
CA ALA A 32 4.31 -6.89 -4.75
C ALA A 32 5.30 -6.91 -5.92
N THR A 33 4.79 -7.03 -7.15
CA THR A 33 5.61 -6.85 -8.34
C THR A 33 6.08 -5.39 -8.44
N GLU A 34 7.09 -5.12 -9.27
CA GLU A 34 7.58 -3.75 -9.45
C GLU A 34 6.48 -2.81 -9.96
N GLU A 35 5.63 -3.29 -10.86
CA GLU A 35 4.51 -2.54 -11.41
C GLU A 35 3.43 -2.26 -10.35
N GLU A 36 3.07 -3.25 -9.54
CA GLU A 36 2.13 -3.09 -8.42
C GLU A 36 2.67 -2.10 -7.37
N ALA A 37 3.97 -2.20 -7.05
CA ALA A 37 4.64 -1.33 -6.11
C ALA A 37 4.72 0.11 -6.61
N GLN A 38 5.04 0.33 -7.89
CA GLN A 38 5.04 1.65 -8.51
C GLN A 38 3.65 2.28 -8.55
N ARG A 39 2.62 1.49 -8.85
CA ARG A 39 1.22 1.96 -8.80
C ARG A 39 0.85 2.43 -7.40
N LEU A 40 1.16 1.63 -6.37
CA LEU A 40 0.90 2.02 -4.98
C LEU A 40 1.68 3.27 -4.58
N GLN A 41 2.94 3.38 -4.97
CA GLN A 41 3.77 4.55 -4.67
C GLN A 41 3.21 5.83 -5.31
N THR A 42 2.78 5.75 -6.56
CA THR A 42 2.14 6.86 -7.28
C THR A 42 0.87 7.33 -6.56
N LEU A 43 0.02 6.39 -6.13
CA LEU A 43 -1.20 6.72 -5.39
C LEU A 43 -0.89 7.41 -4.06
N LEU A 44 0.09 6.90 -3.30
CA LEU A 44 0.50 7.50 -2.03
C LEU A 44 1.09 8.92 -2.22
N GLU A 45 1.84 9.14 -3.30
CA GLU A 45 2.41 10.45 -3.61
C GLU A 45 1.35 11.46 -4.06
N GLN A 46 0.36 11.01 -4.83
CA GLN A 46 -0.80 11.81 -5.19
C GLN A 46 -1.62 12.19 -3.95
N GLU A 47 -1.87 11.25 -3.05
CA GLU A 47 -2.61 11.48 -1.81
C GLU A 47 -1.87 12.45 -0.88
N LYS A 48 -0.55 12.28 -0.73
CA LYS A 48 0.30 13.24 0.01
C LYS A 48 0.23 14.64 -0.60
N THR A 49 0.26 14.75 -1.93
CA THR A 49 0.16 16.03 -2.63
C THR A 49 -1.23 16.66 -2.48
N ALA A 50 -2.29 15.85 -2.47
CA ALA A 50 -3.66 16.32 -2.23
C ALA A 50 -3.83 16.84 -0.79
N LEU A 51 -3.35 16.09 0.21
CA LEU A 51 -3.39 16.50 1.62
C LEU A 51 -2.58 17.77 1.89
N LEU A 52 -1.45 17.98 1.20
CA LEU A 52 -0.68 19.23 1.30
C LEU A 52 -1.41 20.45 0.71
N LYS A 53 -2.28 20.25 -0.28
CA LYS A 53 -3.08 21.34 -0.87
C LYS A 53 -4.26 21.72 0.02
N GLU A 54 -4.79 20.79 0.80
CA GLU A 54 -5.93 21.02 1.71
C GLU A 54 -5.52 21.75 3.01
N ASN A 55 -4.23 21.71 3.38
CA ASN A 55 -3.66 22.44 4.53
C ASN A 55 -3.17 23.87 4.18
N ARG A 56 -3.78 24.55 3.21
CA ARG A 56 -3.66 26.01 3.12
C ARG A 56 -4.74 26.63 4.01
N PRO A 57 -4.41 27.14 5.22
CA PRO A 57 -5.36 27.92 5.98
C PRO A 57 -5.76 29.13 5.14
N LYS A 58 -7.06 29.27 4.89
CA LYS A 58 -7.65 30.47 4.29
C LYS A 58 -7.87 31.52 5.36
#